data_AF-A0AAX3N8M9-F1
#
_entry.id   AF-A0AAX3N8M9-F1
#
_cell.length_a   1.000
_cell.length_b   1.000
_cell.length_c   1.000
_cell.angle_alpha   90.00
_cell.angle_beta   90.00
_cell.angle_gamma   90.00
#
_symmetry.space_group_name_H-M   'P 1'
#
loop_
_entity.id
_entity.type
_entity.pdbx_description
1 polymer ?
#
loop_
_entity_poly.entity_id
_entity_poly.type
_entity_poly.pdbx_seq_one_letter_code
_entity_poly.pdbx_strand_id
1 'polypeptide(L)'
;MGGKKNTKPTIAILTVYDRKRKFRGNHKNFKDIIKTGEQLGCQVYVVTVRDLNLSADFIKGYKYSAERKEWLQGRYPPPNIVYNRIPLREDESRPLVQKKIKECIAHPKINLYNPYFFNKWELFEWLSKARSTVSFVPHTRKLKSSSVISSILQSHPTVYLKPESGKAGKGIMTLQYREEDKLPYKLKIQDQSKSTTYKSSNLESLWKKIKRSIKQNDYIIQQGIELAEYGGRPFDLRVLVQKNANGQWRMTGVGARLAGRRSITTHVPRGGSIEDPILLLSSVFDTQLASNILNDVKSTALEIARQIEKSSGHALGEMSMDLGIDQDGGIWFFEANSKPMKFDEPAIRKRSLERLIQYCTHLAKQNG
;
A
#
# COMPACT_ATOMS: atom_id res chain seq x y z
N MET A 1 -37.72 26.34 -7.54
CA MET A 1 -36.90 25.18 -7.95
C MET A 1 -35.55 25.68 -8.42
N GLY A 2 -34.57 25.79 -7.50
CA GLY A 2 -33.22 26.24 -7.84
C GLY A 2 -32.40 25.06 -8.38
N GLY A 3 -32.09 25.07 -9.67
CA GLY A 3 -31.22 24.07 -10.27
C GLY A 3 -29.87 24.03 -9.55
N LYS A 4 -29.51 22.87 -8.99
CA LYS A 4 -28.15 22.63 -8.47
C LYS A 4 -27.18 22.93 -9.60
N LYS A 5 -26.45 24.06 -9.52
CA LYS A 5 -25.31 24.33 -10.41
C LYS A 5 -24.38 23.13 -10.25
N ASN A 6 -24.26 22.34 -11.30
CA ASN A 6 -23.40 21.16 -11.35
C ASN A 6 -21.94 21.65 -11.45
N THR A 7 -21.42 22.22 -10.36
CA THR A 7 -20.05 22.69 -10.26
C THR A 7 -19.14 21.48 -10.31
N LYS A 8 -18.51 21.29 -11.47
CA LYS A 8 -17.52 20.26 -11.69
C LYS A 8 -16.42 20.37 -10.62
N PRO A 9 -16.03 19.27 -9.96
CA PRO A 9 -15.17 19.32 -8.80
C PRO A 9 -13.77 19.81 -9.17
N THR A 10 -13.18 20.57 -8.26
CA THR A 10 -11.77 20.96 -8.32
C THR A 10 -10.95 20.03 -7.42
N ILE A 11 -9.98 19.33 -8.01
CA ILE A 11 -9.17 18.30 -7.37
C ILE A 11 -7.71 18.77 -7.31
N ALA A 12 -7.17 18.89 -6.11
CA ALA A 12 -5.76 19.17 -5.87
C ALA A 12 -5.00 17.88 -5.54
N ILE A 13 -4.01 17.54 -6.36
CA ILE A 13 -3.03 16.49 -6.03
C ILE A 13 -1.98 17.11 -5.11
N LEU A 14 -2.06 16.80 -3.82
CA LEU A 14 -1.16 17.34 -2.80
C LEU A 14 0.17 16.58 -2.78
N THR A 15 1.27 17.31 -2.81
CA THR A 15 2.64 16.79 -2.66
C THR A 15 3.55 17.80 -1.96
N VAL A 16 4.86 17.58 -1.93
CA VAL A 16 5.83 18.51 -1.33
C VAL A 16 6.69 19.19 -2.40
N TYR A 17 7.17 20.40 -2.08
CA TYR A 17 8.07 21.17 -2.93
C TYR A 17 9.41 20.46 -3.13
N ASP A 18 9.99 20.60 -4.32
CA ASP A 18 11.33 20.14 -4.66
C ASP A 18 12.07 21.22 -5.46
N ARG A 19 13.27 21.60 -5.01
CA ARG A 19 14.05 22.68 -5.65
C ARG A 19 14.43 22.34 -7.09
N LYS A 20 14.73 21.08 -7.41
CA LYS A 20 15.19 20.68 -8.75
C LYS A 20 14.02 20.36 -9.67
N ARG A 21 12.99 19.70 -9.14
CA ARG A 21 11.88 19.15 -9.93
C ARG A 21 10.59 19.96 -9.85
N LYS A 22 10.61 21.15 -9.23
CA LYS A 22 9.46 21.97 -8.82
C LYS A 22 8.65 21.32 -7.68
N PHE A 23 8.39 20.02 -7.76
CA PHE A 23 7.69 19.23 -6.73
C PHE A 23 8.06 17.74 -6.77
N ARG A 24 7.88 17.04 -5.66
CA ARG A 24 8.13 15.59 -5.55
C ARG A 24 6.95 14.75 -6.04
N GLY A 25 7.21 13.48 -6.34
CA GLY A 25 6.21 12.49 -6.70
C GLY A 25 6.38 11.93 -8.11
N ASN A 26 5.47 11.03 -8.50
CA ASN A 26 5.48 10.42 -9.82
C ASN A 26 4.79 11.34 -10.83
N HIS A 27 5.60 12.14 -11.54
CA HIS A 27 5.11 13.11 -12.52
C HIS A 27 4.32 12.46 -13.65
N LYS A 28 4.70 11.28 -14.13
CA LYS A 28 3.94 10.55 -15.17
C LYS A 28 2.55 10.18 -14.67
N ASN A 29 2.45 9.70 -13.42
CA ASN A 29 1.17 9.41 -12.79
C ASN A 29 0.30 10.68 -12.65
N PHE A 30 0.88 11.81 -12.26
CA PHE A 30 0.13 13.06 -12.14
C PHE A 30 -0.38 13.58 -13.48
N LYS A 31 0.41 13.45 -14.55
CA LYS A 31 -0.05 13.76 -15.92
C LYS A 31 -1.27 12.92 -16.30
N ASP A 32 -1.20 11.61 -16.07
CA ASP A 32 -2.30 10.69 -16.38
C ASP A 32 -3.58 11.08 -15.61
N ILE A 33 -3.46 11.40 -14.31
CA ILE A 33 -4.61 11.81 -13.48
C ILE A 33 -5.21 13.12 -13.98
N ILE A 34 -4.38 14.12 -14.29
CA ILE A 34 -4.85 15.41 -14.81
C ILE A 34 -5.61 15.20 -16.13
N LYS A 35 -5.03 14.44 -17.06
CA LYS A 35 -5.64 14.15 -18.36
C LYS A 35 -6.99 13.45 -18.19
N THR A 36 -7.09 12.43 -17.34
CA THR A 36 -8.35 11.73 -17.09
C THR A 36 -9.37 12.64 -16.40
N GLY A 37 -8.94 13.49 -15.48
CA GLY A 37 -9.80 14.49 -14.86
C GLY A 37 -10.41 15.43 -15.88
N GLU A 38 -9.60 16.00 -16.78
CA GLU A 38 -10.04 16.90 -17.85
C GLU A 38 -11.02 16.22 -18.82
N GLN A 39 -10.74 14.97 -19.21
CA GLN A 39 -11.64 14.16 -20.05
C GLN A 39 -12.99 13.91 -19.39
N LEU A 40 -13.02 13.76 -18.06
CA LEU A 40 -14.24 13.59 -17.27
C LEU A 40 -14.80 14.94 -16.78
N GLY A 41 -14.30 16.06 -17.31
CA GLY A 41 -14.79 17.40 -17.04
C GLY A 41 -14.44 17.97 -15.68
N CYS A 42 -13.48 17.40 -14.94
CA CYS A 42 -13.01 17.90 -13.65
C CYS A 42 -11.77 18.78 -13.81
N GLN A 43 -11.63 19.79 -12.95
CA GLN A 43 -10.40 20.59 -12.89
C GLN A 43 -9.41 19.90 -11.96
N VAL A 44 -8.24 19.50 -12.47
CA VAL A 44 -7.21 18.81 -11.67
C VAL A 44 -5.87 19.51 -11.79
N TYR A 45 -5.19 19.75 -10.68
CA TYR A 45 -3.84 20.33 -10.67
C TYR A 45 -2.99 19.78 -9.52
N VAL A 46 -1.67 19.89 -9.65
CA VAL A 46 -0.73 19.54 -8.57
C VAL A 46 -0.48 20.76 -7.70
N VAL A 47 -0.47 20.58 -6.38
CA VAL A 47 -0.15 21.64 -5.41
C VAL A 47 0.87 21.11 -4.40
N THR A 48 1.77 21.99 -3.95
CA THR A 48 2.67 21.64 -2.86
C THR A 48 2.10 22.07 -1.52
N VAL A 49 2.48 21.39 -0.43
CA VAL A 49 2.05 21.74 0.94
C VAL A 49 2.22 23.23 1.26
N ARG A 50 3.32 23.85 0.82
CA ARG A 50 3.58 25.28 1.07
C ARG A 50 2.72 26.22 0.22
N ASP A 51 2.25 25.76 -0.94
CA ASP A 51 1.47 26.57 -1.89
C ASP A 51 -0.05 26.39 -1.68
N LEU A 52 -0.47 25.44 -0.82
CA LEU A 52 -1.86 25.20 -0.45
C LEU A 52 -2.30 26.15 0.69
N ASN A 53 -2.61 27.39 0.34
CA ASN A 53 -3.23 28.34 1.24
C ASN A 53 -4.76 28.17 1.23
N LEU A 54 -5.33 27.62 2.30
CA LEU A 54 -6.75 27.27 2.37
C LEU A 54 -7.68 28.50 2.46
N SER A 55 -7.14 29.67 2.80
CA SER A 55 -7.88 30.93 2.92
C SER A 55 -7.78 31.82 1.68
N ALA A 56 -7.01 31.42 0.66
CA ALA A 56 -6.81 32.22 -0.53
C ALA A 56 -7.91 31.98 -1.58
N ASP A 57 -8.29 33.03 -2.31
CA ASP A 57 -9.24 32.95 -3.43
C ASP A 57 -8.70 32.13 -4.62
N PHE A 58 -7.39 31.90 -4.65
CA PHE A 58 -6.73 31.10 -5.67
C PHE A 58 -5.55 30.34 -5.08
N ILE A 59 -5.26 29.19 -5.66
CA ILE A 59 -4.15 28.32 -5.31
C ILE A 59 -3.09 28.37 -6.39
N LYS A 60 -1.84 28.51 -5.97
CA LYS A 60 -0.69 28.37 -6.85
C LYS A 60 -0.44 26.88 -7.10
N GLY A 61 -0.64 26.43 -8.33
CA GLY A 61 -0.53 25.01 -8.69
C GLY A 61 0.25 24.77 -9.96
N TYR A 62 0.31 23.51 -10.38
CA TYR A 62 1.01 23.07 -11.58
C TYR A 62 0.13 22.19 -12.46
N LYS A 63 0.18 22.42 -13.77
CA LYS A 63 -0.32 21.51 -14.82
C LYS A 63 0.78 21.24 -15.83
N TYR A 64 0.69 20.11 -16.53
CA TYR A 64 1.64 19.78 -17.57
C TYR A 64 1.20 20.36 -18.91
N SER A 65 2.07 21.10 -19.59
CA SER A 65 1.86 21.53 -20.97
C SER A 65 2.49 20.51 -21.91
N ALA A 66 1.68 19.90 -22.78
CA ALA A 66 2.16 18.99 -23.81
C ALA A 66 2.98 19.74 -24.88
N GLU A 67 2.55 20.95 -25.23
CA GLU A 67 3.20 21.84 -26.19
C GLU A 67 4.63 22.21 -25.74
N ARG A 68 4.76 22.74 -24.51
CA ARG A 68 6.06 23.15 -23.95
C ARG A 68 6.85 22.00 -23.34
N LYS A 69 6.25 20.81 -23.30
CA LYS A 69 6.77 19.59 -22.66
C LYS A 69 7.21 19.77 -21.20
N GLU A 70 6.66 20.75 -20.49
CA GLU A 70 7.05 21.09 -19.12
C GLU A 70 5.86 21.30 -18.16
N TRP A 71 6.16 21.33 -16.86
CA TRP A 71 5.20 21.70 -15.83
C TRP A 71 5.11 23.22 -15.69
N LEU A 72 3.95 23.78 -16.02
CA LEU A 72 3.68 25.21 -15.91
C LEU A 72 2.98 25.51 -14.59
N GLN A 73 3.42 26.60 -13.97
CA GLN A 73 2.77 27.15 -12.78
C GLN A 73 1.61 28.03 -13.21
N GLY A 74 0.49 27.94 -12.49
CA GLY A 74 -0.71 28.73 -12.75
C GLY A 74 -1.51 29.01 -11.48
N ARG A 75 -2.56 29.82 -11.62
CA ARG A 75 -3.55 30.10 -10.57
C ARG A 75 -4.78 29.24 -10.83
N TYR A 76 -5.24 28.56 -9.80
CA TYR A 76 -6.39 27.64 -9.87
C TYR A 76 -7.39 27.96 -8.77
N PRO A 77 -8.68 27.61 -8.93
CA PRO A 77 -9.67 27.73 -7.87
C PRO A 77 -9.27 26.92 -6.63
N PRO A 78 -9.74 27.28 -5.43
CA PRO A 78 -9.62 26.45 -4.24
C PRO A 78 -10.20 25.05 -4.48
N PRO A 79 -9.55 23.98 -3.99
CA PRO A 79 -10.00 22.63 -4.25
C PRO A 79 -11.22 22.28 -3.41
N ASN A 80 -12.10 21.46 -3.96
CA ASN A 80 -13.11 20.74 -3.18
C ASN A 80 -12.50 19.45 -2.60
N ILE A 81 -11.58 18.84 -3.35
CA ILE A 81 -10.96 17.57 -3.01
C ILE A 81 -9.45 17.72 -2.93
N VAL A 82 -8.86 17.24 -1.83
CA VAL A 82 -7.41 17.10 -1.69
C VAL A 82 -7.06 15.62 -1.74
N TYR A 83 -6.36 15.23 -2.80
CA TYR A 83 -5.82 13.89 -2.97
C TYR A 83 -4.35 13.86 -2.54
N ASN A 84 -4.08 13.29 -1.35
CA ASN A 84 -2.73 13.25 -0.80
C ASN A 84 -1.83 12.24 -1.54
N ARG A 85 -0.84 12.75 -2.28
CA ARG A 85 0.20 11.98 -2.99
C ARG A 85 1.62 12.39 -2.63
N ILE A 86 1.82 12.82 -1.39
CA ILE A 86 3.16 12.96 -0.81
C ILE A 86 3.88 11.59 -0.90
N PRO A 87 5.04 11.50 -1.57
CA PRO A 87 5.57 10.22 -2.02
C PRO A 87 6.36 9.44 -0.97
N LEU A 88 6.77 10.09 0.12
CA LEU A 88 7.69 9.56 1.12
C LEU A 88 7.13 9.76 2.53
N ARG A 89 7.28 8.74 3.37
CA ARG A 89 6.88 8.79 4.79
C ARG A 89 7.63 9.89 5.52
N GLU A 90 8.90 10.06 5.19
CA GLU A 90 9.80 11.05 5.78
C GLU A 90 9.40 12.49 5.41
N ASP A 91 8.78 12.69 4.24
CA ASP A 91 8.21 13.98 3.85
C ASP A 91 6.88 14.22 4.57
N GLU A 92 6.03 13.20 4.67
CA GLU A 92 4.73 13.29 5.33
C GLU A 92 4.85 13.54 6.84
N SER A 93 5.86 12.97 7.51
CA SER A 93 6.06 13.12 8.95
C SER A 93 6.55 14.51 9.39
N ARG A 94 6.92 15.39 8.45
CA ARG A 94 7.39 16.73 8.76
C ARG A 94 6.28 17.56 9.45
N PRO A 95 6.58 18.34 10.51
CA PRO A 95 5.57 19.08 11.26
C PRO A 95 4.67 19.98 10.42
N LEU A 96 5.24 20.73 9.46
CA LEU A 96 4.47 21.59 8.55
C LEU A 96 3.50 20.81 7.66
N VAL A 97 3.89 19.60 7.25
CA VAL A 97 3.07 18.73 6.39
C VAL A 97 1.93 18.13 7.20
N GLN A 98 2.24 17.62 8.40
CA GLN A 98 1.23 17.14 9.36
C GLN A 98 0.21 18.23 9.71
N LYS A 99 0.67 19.46 9.97
CA LYS A 99 -0.20 20.61 10.23
C LYS A 99 -1.14 20.86 9.04
N LYS A 100 -0.61 20.93 7.81
CA LYS A 100 -1.42 21.16 6.61
C LYS A 100 -2.45 20.05 6.38
N ILE A 101 -2.10 18.78 6.60
CA ILE A 101 -3.05 17.66 6.48
C ILE A 101 -4.18 17.81 7.49
N LYS A 102 -3.86 18.13 8.76
CA LYS A 102 -4.88 18.40 9.80
C LYS A 102 -5.79 19.57 9.45
N GLU A 103 -5.22 20.68 8.94
CA GLU A 103 -6.00 21.82 8.44
C GLU A 103 -6.96 21.41 7.32
N CYS A 104 -6.52 20.58 6.37
CA CYS A 104 -7.39 20.09 5.29
C CYS A 104 -8.50 19.16 5.81
N ILE A 105 -8.21 18.31 6.80
CA ILE A 105 -9.20 17.43 7.43
C ILE A 105 -10.27 18.24 8.18
N ALA A 106 -9.87 19.31 8.87
CA ALA A 106 -10.76 20.16 9.64
C ALA A 106 -11.55 21.16 8.78
N HIS A 107 -11.21 21.32 7.50
CA HIS A 107 -11.76 22.38 6.66
C HIS A 107 -13.16 22.02 6.14
N PRO A 108 -14.19 22.87 6.33
CA PRO A 108 -15.60 22.52 6.13
C PRO A 108 -15.99 22.24 4.68
N LYS A 109 -15.22 22.75 3.71
CA LYS A 109 -15.52 22.61 2.26
C LYS A 109 -14.56 21.68 1.53
N ILE A 110 -13.54 21.16 2.22
CA ILE A 110 -12.50 20.32 1.60
C ILE A 110 -12.67 18.89 2.09
N ASN A 111 -12.80 17.96 1.15
CA ASN A 111 -12.67 16.55 1.44
C ASN A 111 -11.24 16.10 1.15
N LEU A 112 -10.56 15.63 2.18
CA LEU A 112 -9.26 14.98 2.07
C LEU A 112 -9.43 13.48 2.33
N TYR A 113 -8.90 12.64 1.44
CA TYR A 113 -8.87 11.19 1.62
C TYR A 113 -7.45 10.64 1.57
N ASN A 114 -7.25 9.47 2.21
CA ASN A 114 -5.94 8.84 2.40
C ASN A 114 -4.90 9.78 3.05
N PRO A 115 -5.22 10.35 4.24
CA PRO A 115 -4.38 11.37 4.86
C PRO A 115 -2.98 10.90 5.20
N TYR A 116 -2.80 9.63 5.53
CA TYR A 116 -1.55 9.11 6.07
C TYR A 116 -1.08 7.84 5.37
N PHE A 117 0.21 7.55 5.44
CA PHE A 117 0.74 6.21 5.18
C PHE A 117 0.29 5.26 6.30
N PHE A 118 -0.09 4.02 5.94
CA PHE A 118 -0.39 3.00 6.95
C PHE A 118 0.87 2.58 7.71
N ASN A 119 0.79 2.36 9.02
CA ASN A 119 1.83 1.68 9.78
C ASN A 119 1.56 0.16 9.76
N LYS A 120 2.62 -0.65 9.65
CA LYS A 120 2.48 -2.10 9.52
C LYS A 120 1.90 -2.73 10.79
N TRP A 121 2.36 -2.33 11.97
CA TRP A 121 1.83 -2.80 13.25
C TRP A 121 0.36 -2.40 13.42
N GLU A 122 0.00 -1.14 13.12
CA GLU A 122 -1.38 -0.67 13.22
C GLU A 122 -2.34 -1.49 12.35
N LEU A 123 -1.96 -1.78 11.09
CA LEU A 123 -2.75 -2.63 10.21
C LEU A 123 -3.04 -4.00 10.84
N PHE A 124 -2.01 -4.65 11.39
CA PHE A 124 -2.17 -5.94 12.04
C PHE A 124 -3.03 -5.83 13.29
N GLU A 125 -2.83 -4.81 14.11
CA GLU A 125 -3.64 -4.55 15.30
C GLU A 125 -5.13 -4.32 14.95
N TRP A 126 -5.42 -3.55 13.90
CA TRP A 126 -6.78 -3.28 13.45
C TRP A 126 -7.48 -4.53 12.91
N LEU A 127 -6.76 -5.39 12.18
CA LEU A 127 -7.32 -6.58 11.55
C LEU A 127 -7.43 -7.76 12.52
N SER A 128 -6.47 -7.95 13.43
CA SER A 128 -6.52 -9.01 14.45
C SER A 128 -7.61 -8.80 15.49
N LYS A 129 -8.08 -7.57 15.71
CA LYS A 129 -9.14 -7.27 16.67
C LYS A 129 -10.56 -7.52 16.14
N ALA A 130 -10.72 -7.74 14.84
CA ALA A 130 -12.03 -7.93 14.22
C ALA A 130 -12.24 -9.37 13.80
N ARG A 131 -13.36 -9.97 14.26
CA ARG A 131 -13.75 -11.35 13.93
C ARG A 131 -13.84 -11.60 12.42
N SER A 132 -14.23 -10.58 11.66
CA SER A 132 -14.33 -10.61 10.20
C SER A 132 -13.00 -10.72 9.47
N THR A 133 -11.87 -10.38 10.11
CA THR A 133 -10.57 -10.31 9.44
C THR A 133 -9.45 -11.08 10.13
N VAL A 134 -9.65 -11.51 11.38
CA VAL A 134 -8.60 -12.17 12.18
C VAL A 134 -8.07 -13.45 11.54
N SER A 135 -8.92 -14.21 10.84
CA SER A 135 -8.53 -15.44 10.15
C SER A 135 -7.56 -15.21 8.99
N PHE A 136 -7.54 -14.01 8.40
CA PHE A 136 -6.64 -13.68 7.30
C PHE A 136 -5.28 -13.15 7.77
N VAL A 137 -5.10 -12.94 9.07
CA VAL A 137 -3.91 -12.28 9.60
C VAL A 137 -2.91 -13.32 10.12
N PRO A 138 -1.68 -13.38 9.57
CA PRO A 138 -0.64 -14.22 10.12
C PRO A 138 -0.33 -13.85 11.58
N HIS A 139 0.00 -14.84 12.41
CA HIS A 139 0.35 -14.60 13.81
C HIS A 139 1.51 -13.58 13.89
N THR A 140 1.23 -12.41 14.46
CA THR A 140 2.14 -11.25 14.44
C THR A 140 2.28 -10.65 15.85
N ARG A 141 3.52 -10.36 16.27
CA ARG A 141 3.82 -9.69 17.56
C ARG A 141 4.91 -8.63 17.38
N LYS A 142 4.97 -7.65 18.29
CA LYS A 142 6.13 -6.75 18.37
C LYS A 142 7.38 -7.50 18.81
N LEU A 143 8.49 -7.28 18.10
CA LEU A 143 9.76 -7.94 18.37
C LEU A 143 10.54 -7.19 19.46
N LYS A 144 10.28 -7.55 20.73
CA LYS A 144 10.92 -6.90 21.88
C LYS A 144 12.10 -7.68 22.46
N SER A 145 12.13 -8.99 22.28
CA SER A 145 13.13 -9.89 22.88
C SER A 145 13.26 -11.19 22.08
N SER A 146 14.34 -11.94 22.35
CA SER A 146 14.52 -13.32 21.88
C SER A 146 13.43 -14.27 22.40
N SER A 147 12.88 -14.04 23.60
CA SER A 147 11.78 -14.84 24.13
C SER A 147 10.51 -14.77 23.27
N VAL A 148 10.21 -13.60 22.67
CA VAL A 148 9.10 -13.48 21.70
C VAL A 148 9.38 -14.32 20.45
N ILE A 149 10.63 -14.36 19.99
CA ILE A 149 11.03 -15.20 18.85
C ILE A 149 10.80 -16.67 19.17
N SER A 150 11.31 -17.14 20.30
CA SER A 150 11.15 -18.52 20.75
C SER A 150 9.68 -18.93 20.83
N SER A 151 8.85 -18.09 21.45
CA SER A 151 7.40 -18.33 21.59
C SER A 151 6.67 -18.48 20.25
N ILE A 152 7.04 -17.74 19.21
CA ILE A 152 6.40 -17.87 17.89
C ILE A 152 6.95 -19.08 17.14
N LEU A 153 8.27 -19.35 17.25
CA LEU A 153 8.90 -20.49 16.58
C LEU A 153 8.37 -21.85 17.07
N GLN A 154 7.85 -21.92 18.31
CA GLN A 154 7.19 -23.12 18.83
C GLN A 154 5.98 -23.56 17.99
N SER A 155 5.24 -22.60 17.43
CA SER A 155 4.05 -22.88 16.62
C SER A 155 4.30 -22.73 15.12
N HIS A 156 5.36 -22.02 14.73
CA HIS A 156 5.63 -21.68 13.34
C HIS A 156 7.12 -21.82 13.02
N PRO A 157 7.54 -22.84 12.24
CA PRO A 157 8.96 -23.14 12.01
C PRO A 157 9.69 -22.06 11.20
N THR A 158 8.96 -21.19 10.50
CA THR A 158 9.51 -20.04 9.78
C THR A 158 8.84 -18.76 10.25
N VAL A 159 9.64 -17.72 10.49
CA VAL A 159 9.16 -16.38 10.84
C VAL A 159 9.91 -15.30 10.05
N TYR A 160 9.22 -14.20 9.79
CA TYR A 160 9.76 -12.99 9.20
C TYR A 160 9.88 -11.89 10.25
N LEU A 161 11.04 -11.22 10.29
CA LEU A 161 11.24 -10.02 11.08
C LEU A 161 11.19 -8.82 10.13
N LYS A 162 10.27 -7.89 10.36
CA LYS A 162 9.99 -6.78 9.43
C LYS A 162 10.00 -5.45 10.19
N PRO A 163 10.63 -4.37 9.68
CA PRO A 163 10.52 -3.05 10.30
C PRO A 163 9.09 -2.51 10.22
N GLU A 164 8.60 -1.85 11.27
CA GLU A 164 7.23 -1.29 11.32
C GLU A 164 6.99 -0.21 10.24
N SER A 165 8.01 0.60 9.97
CA SER A 165 7.97 1.71 9.00
C SER A 165 8.74 1.42 7.71
N GLY A 166 9.07 0.15 7.45
CA GLY A 166 9.85 -0.27 6.28
C GLY A 166 9.16 -0.01 4.93
N LYS A 167 9.94 -0.01 3.85
CA LYS A 167 9.44 0.07 2.46
C LYS A 167 10.20 -0.89 1.55
N ALA A 168 9.52 -1.39 0.51
CA ALA A 168 10.14 -2.19 -0.57
C ALA A 168 10.91 -3.43 -0.07
N GLY A 169 10.47 -4.05 1.03
CA GLY A 169 11.11 -5.22 1.63
C GLY A 169 12.54 -4.98 2.14
N LYS A 170 12.94 -3.72 2.42
CA LYS A 170 14.23 -3.40 3.04
C LYS A 170 14.20 -3.73 4.53
N GLY A 171 15.26 -4.38 5.02
CA GLY A 171 15.39 -4.76 6.43
C GLY A 171 14.60 -6.01 6.82
N ILE A 172 13.98 -6.72 5.88
CA ILE A 172 13.32 -8.00 6.18
C ILE A 172 14.38 -9.06 6.45
N MET A 173 14.20 -9.78 7.56
CA MET A 173 14.98 -10.97 7.91
C MET A 173 14.05 -12.18 7.96
N THR A 174 14.60 -13.36 7.66
CA THR A 174 13.90 -14.63 7.84
C THR A 174 14.65 -15.45 8.87
N LEU A 175 13.92 -16.01 9.83
CA LEU A 175 14.46 -16.95 10.79
C LEU A 175 13.69 -18.26 10.68
N GLN A 176 14.42 -19.36 10.56
CA GLN A 176 13.87 -20.71 10.48
C GLN A 176 14.40 -21.54 11.63
N TYR A 177 13.57 -22.43 12.16
CA TYR A 177 13.91 -23.44 13.14
C TYR A 177 13.64 -24.84 12.56
N ARG A 178 14.63 -25.72 12.65
CA ARG A 178 14.57 -27.12 12.21
C ARG A 178 15.26 -28.00 13.24
N GLU A 179 14.48 -28.72 14.04
CA GLU A 179 15.00 -29.50 15.17
C GLU A 179 16.03 -30.56 14.75
N GLU A 180 15.85 -31.14 13.56
CA GLU A 180 16.72 -32.21 13.02
C GLU A 180 18.12 -31.71 12.60
N ASP A 181 18.30 -30.41 12.38
CA ASP A 181 19.59 -29.86 11.95
C ASP A 181 20.54 -29.71 13.15
N LYS A 182 21.84 -30.05 12.99
CA LYS A 182 22.88 -29.78 14.03
C LYS A 182 22.95 -28.31 14.47
N LEU A 183 22.58 -27.40 13.56
CA LEU A 183 22.44 -25.97 13.81
C LEU A 183 21.00 -25.57 13.50
N PRO A 184 20.05 -25.82 14.44
CA PRO A 184 18.62 -25.75 14.17
C PRO A 184 18.11 -24.37 13.77
N TYR A 185 18.80 -23.29 14.18
CA TYR A 185 18.39 -21.94 13.83
C TYR A 185 19.15 -21.43 12.60
N LYS A 186 18.39 -20.93 11.62
CA LYS A 186 18.92 -20.32 10.40
C LYS A 186 18.35 -18.92 10.20
N LEU A 187 19.19 -17.90 10.35
CA LEU A 187 18.86 -16.50 10.11
C LEU A 187 19.38 -16.06 8.75
N LYS A 188 18.51 -15.55 7.90
CA LYS A 188 18.85 -14.90 6.63
C LYS A 188 18.57 -13.41 6.74
N ILE A 189 19.60 -12.60 6.53
CA ILE A 189 19.51 -11.13 6.52
C ILE A 189 19.77 -10.67 5.09
N GLN A 190 18.83 -9.89 4.55
CA GLN A 190 18.95 -9.32 3.21
C GLN A 190 19.27 -7.82 3.31
N ASP A 191 20.51 -7.47 2.94
CA ASP A 191 20.92 -6.08 2.71
C ASP A 191 20.95 -5.79 1.19
N GLN A 192 20.85 -4.53 0.80
CA GLN A 192 20.53 -3.99 -0.54
C GLN A 192 20.90 -4.87 -1.75
N SER A 193 22.10 -5.45 -1.78
CA SER A 193 22.59 -6.36 -2.84
C SER A 193 23.18 -7.69 -2.34
N LYS A 194 23.28 -7.92 -1.03
CA LYS A 194 23.90 -9.13 -0.44
C LYS A 194 22.97 -9.78 0.57
N SER A 195 22.80 -11.09 0.44
CA SER A 195 22.11 -11.92 1.41
C SER A 195 23.14 -12.67 2.24
N THR A 196 23.13 -12.48 3.55
CA THR A 196 23.99 -13.23 4.48
C THR A 196 23.15 -14.23 5.27
N THR A 197 23.65 -15.45 5.39
CA THR A 197 23.01 -16.51 6.18
C THR A 197 23.88 -16.83 7.38
N TYR A 198 23.27 -16.88 8.57
CA TYR A 198 23.88 -17.31 9.81
C TYR A 198 23.15 -18.55 10.30
N LYS A 199 23.90 -19.55 10.77
CA LYS A 199 23.35 -20.74 11.42
C LYS A 199 23.85 -20.79 12.86
N SER A 200 23.03 -21.28 13.78
CA SER A 200 23.42 -21.45 15.18
C SER A 200 22.60 -22.53 15.86
N SER A 201 23.17 -23.18 16.88
CA SER A 201 22.43 -24.01 17.83
C SER A 201 21.75 -23.20 18.92
N ASN A 202 22.11 -21.92 19.08
CA ASN A 202 21.59 -21.07 20.14
C ASN A 202 20.93 -19.80 19.56
N LEU A 203 19.65 -19.62 19.85
CA LEU A 203 18.88 -18.44 19.45
C LEU A 203 19.50 -17.12 19.95
N GLU A 204 20.10 -17.09 21.15
CA GLU A 204 20.71 -15.88 21.72
C GLU A 204 21.89 -15.38 20.89
N SER A 205 22.64 -16.27 20.23
CA SER A 205 23.72 -15.89 19.33
C SER A 205 23.18 -15.14 18.10
N LEU A 206 22.06 -15.61 17.55
CA LEU A 206 21.39 -14.95 16.43
C LEU A 206 20.68 -13.67 16.87
N TRP A 207 20.14 -13.62 18.09
CA TRP A 207 19.51 -12.43 18.64
C TRP A 207 20.47 -11.23 18.71
N LYS A 208 21.72 -11.45 19.11
CA LYS A 208 22.76 -10.39 19.07
C LYS A 208 22.97 -9.82 17.67
N LYS A 209 22.92 -10.67 16.63
CA LYS A 209 23.01 -10.24 15.22
C LYS A 209 21.77 -9.48 14.79
N ILE A 210 20.59 -9.99 15.14
CA ILE A 210 19.30 -9.35 14.88
C ILE A 210 19.26 -7.94 15.49
N LYS A 211 19.61 -7.77 16.77
CA LYS A 211 19.68 -6.46 17.43
C LYS A 211 20.59 -5.48 16.69
N ARG A 212 21.77 -5.92 16.24
CA ARG A 212 22.70 -5.07 15.46
C ARG A 212 22.10 -4.64 14.12
N SER A 213 21.35 -5.51 13.46
CA SER A 213 20.67 -5.20 12.19
C SER A 213 19.45 -4.29 12.37
N ILE A 214 18.68 -4.48 13.44
CA ILE A 214 17.51 -3.67 13.77
C ILE A 214 17.91 -2.23 14.12
N LYS A 215 19.04 -2.05 14.82
CA LYS A 215 19.49 -0.77 15.39
C LYS A 215 18.44 -0.20 16.34
N GLN A 216 17.92 1.00 16.06
CA GLN A 216 16.91 1.69 16.88
C GLN A 216 15.50 1.62 16.27
N ASN A 217 15.29 0.83 15.23
CA ASN A 217 13.99 0.76 14.55
C ASN A 217 13.07 -0.23 15.26
N ASP A 218 11.78 0.07 15.29
CA ASP A 218 10.77 -0.90 15.74
C ASP A 218 10.56 -1.99 14.68
N TYR A 219 10.43 -3.22 15.15
CA TYR A 219 10.24 -4.41 14.33
C TYR A 219 9.06 -5.24 14.83
N ILE A 220 8.41 -5.92 13.89
CA ILE A 220 7.48 -7.01 14.15
C ILE A 220 8.12 -8.35 13.81
N ILE A 221 7.66 -9.39 14.47
CA ILE A 221 7.87 -10.78 14.10
C ILE A 221 6.52 -11.35 13.65
N GLN A 222 6.55 -12.05 12.53
CA GLN A 222 5.36 -12.56 11.85
C GLN A 222 5.57 -13.99 11.39
N GLN A 223 4.56 -14.84 11.57
CA GLN A 223 4.48 -16.19 11.00
C GLN A 223 4.84 -16.18 9.51
N GLY A 224 5.70 -17.10 9.09
CA GLY A 224 5.92 -17.40 7.68
C GLY A 224 4.79 -18.25 7.13
N ILE A 225 4.26 -17.85 5.98
CA ILE A 225 3.24 -18.60 5.25
C ILE A 225 3.89 -19.32 4.09
N GLU A 226 3.63 -20.61 3.96
CA GLU A 226 4.05 -21.43 2.82
C GLU A 226 3.09 -21.17 1.67
N LEU A 227 3.53 -20.32 0.74
CA LEU A 227 2.70 -19.88 -0.38
C LEU A 227 2.56 -20.96 -1.45
N ALA A 228 1.46 -20.92 -2.18
CA ALA A 228 1.31 -21.59 -3.46
C ALA A 228 2.46 -21.20 -4.41
N GLU A 229 2.97 -22.17 -5.15
CA GLU A 229 4.15 -22.01 -6.00
C GLU A 229 3.87 -22.40 -7.44
N TYR A 230 4.35 -21.58 -8.38
CA TYR A 230 4.36 -21.91 -9.81
C TYR A 230 5.79 -22.19 -10.27
N GLY A 231 6.07 -23.43 -10.67
CA GLY A 231 7.41 -23.85 -11.07
C GLY A 231 8.47 -23.67 -9.96
N GLY A 232 8.10 -24.01 -8.71
CA GLY A 232 8.96 -23.90 -7.53
C GLY A 232 9.24 -22.46 -7.09
N ARG A 233 8.38 -21.51 -7.49
CA ARG A 233 8.50 -20.09 -7.15
C ARG A 233 7.20 -19.63 -6.48
N PRO A 234 7.24 -19.11 -5.25
CA PRO A 234 6.05 -18.61 -4.58
C PRO A 234 5.53 -17.34 -5.26
N PHE A 235 4.22 -17.14 -5.23
CA PHE A 235 3.59 -15.91 -5.72
C PHE A 235 2.64 -15.29 -4.70
N ASP A 236 2.43 -13.98 -4.82
CA ASP A 236 1.37 -13.26 -4.11
C ASP A 236 0.43 -12.55 -5.09
N LEU A 237 -0.73 -12.14 -4.59
CA LEU A 237 -1.69 -11.34 -5.31
C LEU A 237 -1.62 -9.89 -4.84
N ARG A 238 -1.41 -8.99 -5.79
CA ARG A 238 -1.54 -7.55 -5.60
C ARG A 238 -2.94 -7.10 -5.95
N VAL A 239 -3.73 -6.78 -4.96
CA VAL A 239 -5.09 -6.29 -5.16
C VAL A 239 -5.11 -4.77 -5.11
N LEU A 240 -5.81 -4.12 -6.04
CA LEU A 240 -6.18 -2.71 -5.95
C LEU A 240 -7.67 -2.59 -5.64
N VAL A 241 -8.01 -1.92 -4.55
CA VAL A 241 -9.39 -1.55 -4.21
C VAL A 241 -9.53 -0.03 -4.20
N GLN A 242 -10.64 0.46 -4.72
CA GLN A 242 -10.98 1.89 -4.74
C GLN A 242 -12.46 2.06 -4.49
N LYS A 243 -12.83 3.19 -3.88
CA LYS A 243 -14.23 3.61 -3.86
C LYS A 243 -14.68 4.00 -5.26
N ASN A 244 -15.90 3.59 -5.61
CA ASN A 244 -16.52 3.92 -6.89
C ASN A 244 -17.27 5.27 -6.82
N ALA A 245 -18.00 5.60 -7.88
CA ALA A 245 -18.86 6.79 -7.97
C ALA A 245 -19.96 6.90 -6.89
N ASN A 246 -20.22 5.81 -6.16
CA ASN A 246 -21.21 5.74 -5.08
C ASN A 246 -20.54 5.73 -3.69
N GLY A 247 -19.22 5.96 -3.61
CA GLY A 247 -18.48 5.94 -2.35
C GLY A 247 -18.28 4.53 -1.77
N GLN A 248 -18.55 3.48 -2.54
CA GLN A 248 -18.47 2.08 -2.10
C GLN A 248 -17.16 1.44 -2.54
N TRP A 249 -16.49 0.72 -1.63
CA TRP A 249 -15.31 -0.09 -1.96
C TRP A 249 -15.62 -1.13 -3.03
N ARG A 250 -14.82 -1.12 -4.11
CA ARG A 250 -14.86 -2.10 -5.20
C ARG A 250 -13.44 -2.50 -5.58
N MET A 251 -13.28 -3.75 -5.98
CA MET A 251 -12.03 -4.24 -6.56
C MET A 251 -11.84 -3.61 -7.94
N THR A 252 -10.71 -2.94 -8.13
CA THR A 252 -10.31 -2.32 -9.41
C THR A 252 -9.56 -3.33 -10.26
N GLY A 253 -8.66 -4.09 -9.64
CA GLY A 253 -7.95 -5.17 -10.33
C GLY A 253 -7.10 -5.99 -9.38
N VAL A 254 -6.60 -7.11 -9.90
CA VAL A 254 -5.67 -8.01 -9.23
C VAL A 254 -4.58 -8.34 -10.24
N GLY A 255 -3.32 -8.25 -9.81
CA GLY A 255 -2.18 -8.80 -10.56
C GLY A 255 -1.44 -9.80 -9.68
N ALA A 256 -0.86 -10.84 -10.26
CA ALA A 256 -0.07 -11.79 -9.49
C ALA A 256 1.42 -11.47 -9.63
N ARG A 257 2.16 -11.51 -8.51
CA ARG A 257 3.61 -11.27 -8.48
C ARG A 257 4.35 -12.55 -8.14
N LEU A 258 5.03 -13.10 -9.14
CA LEU A 258 5.85 -14.29 -8.98
C LEU A 258 7.23 -13.92 -8.41
N ALA A 259 7.66 -14.55 -7.31
CA ALA A 259 8.97 -14.27 -6.71
C ALA A 259 10.12 -14.61 -7.67
N GLY A 260 11.18 -13.79 -7.70
CA GLY A 260 12.40 -14.13 -8.46
C GLY A 260 13.06 -15.41 -7.93
N ARG A 261 13.72 -16.20 -8.79
CA ARG A 261 14.29 -17.56 -8.51
C ARG A 261 15.18 -17.71 -7.25
N ARG A 262 15.59 -16.62 -6.58
CA ARG A 262 16.39 -16.64 -5.33
C ARG A 262 15.95 -15.61 -4.28
N SER A 263 14.79 -14.98 -4.47
CA SER A 263 14.32 -13.86 -3.64
C SER A 263 13.40 -14.34 -2.53
N ILE A 264 13.64 -13.87 -1.30
CA ILE A 264 12.75 -14.07 -0.15
C ILE A 264 11.42 -13.30 -0.33
N THR A 265 11.44 -12.26 -1.19
CA THR A 265 10.32 -11.36 -1.40
C THR A 265 9.86 -11.42 -2.85
N THR A 266 8.55 -11.47 -3.07
CA THR A 266 7.83 -11.33 -4.36
C THR A 266 7.94 -9.93 -4.99
N HIS A 267 8.76 -9.04 -4.43
CA HIS A 267 8.88 -7.66 -4.86
C HIS A 267 9.48 -7.54 -6.28
N VAL A 268 8.66 -7.12 -7.25
CA VAL A 268 8.93 -7.03 -8.70
C VAL A 268 10.29 -6.39 -9.07
N PRO A 269 10.77 -5.30 -8.41
CA PRO A 269 12.12 -4.75 -8.64
C PRO A 269 13.29 -5.72 -8.42
N ARG A 270 13.05 -6.95 -7.93
CA ARG A 270 14.04 -8.00 -7.72
C ARG A 270 13.82 -9.22 -8.64
N GLY A 271 13.26 -9.00 -9.83
CA GLY A 271 13.12 -10.02 -10.88
C GLY A 271 11.84 -10.85 -10.81
N GLY A 272 10.76 -10.28 -10.26
CA GLY A 272 9.42 -10.87 -10.36
C GLY A 272 8.70 -10.42 -11.63
N SER A 273 7.81 -11.26 -12.17
CA SER A 273 6.91 -10.90 -13.28
C SER A 273 5.50 -10.65 -12.77
N ILE A 274 4.75 -9.84 -13.51
CA ILE A 274 3.31 -9.67 -13.33
C ILE A 274 2.65 -10.67 -14.27
N GLU A 275 1.87 -11.59 -13.70
CA GLU A 275 1.15 -12.62 -14.44
C GLU A 275 -0.36 -12.49 -14.20
N ASP A 276 -1.15 -13.18 -15.03
CA ASP A 276 -2.58 -13.33 -14.81
C ASP A 276 -2.82 -14.18 -13.54
N PRO A 277 -3.54 -13.65 -12.52
CA PRO A 277 -3.88 -14.40 -11.32
C PRO A 277 -4.55 -15.74 -11.59
N ILE A 278 -5.45 -15.83 -12.58
CA ILE A 278 -6.16 -17.10 -12.84
C ILE A 278 -5.20 -18.15 -13.41
N LEU A 279 -4.21 -17.73 -14.19
CA LEU A 279 -3.22 -18.62 -14.77
C LEU A 279 -2.33 -19.22 -13.68
N LEU A 280 -1.85 -18.41 -12.74
CA LEU A 280 -1.04 -18.93 -11.63
C LEU A 280 -1.87 -19.80 -10.68
N LEU A 281 -3.09 -19.39 -10.34
CA LEU A 281 -3.94 -20.20 -9.47
C LEU A 281 -4.31 -21.55 -10.10
N SER A 282 -4.68 -21.56 -11.39
CA SER A 282 -5.05 -22.79 -12.10
C SER A 282 -3.87 -23.74 -12.38
N SER A 283 -2.64 -23.29 -12.13
CA SER A 283 -1.44 -24.13 -12.21
C SER A 283 -1.16 -24.92 -10.93
N VAL A 284 -1.77 -24.51 -9.82
CA VAL A 284 -1.60 -25.11 -8.49
C VAL A 284 -2.88 -25.80 -8.03
N PHE A 285 -4.02 -25.17 -8.29
CA PHE A 285 -5.35 -25.65 -7.94
C PHE A 285 -6.11 -26.05 -9.21
N ASP A 286 -7.10 -26.93 -9.06
CA ASP A 286 -8.02 -27.19 -10.16
C ASP A 286 -8.76 -25.89 -10.57
N THR A 287 -9.24 -25.85 -11.81
CA THR A 287 -9.82 -24.63 -12.39
C THR A 287 -11.02 -24.09 -11.60
N GLN A 288 -11.83 -24.97 -11.02
CA GLN A 288 -13.00 -24.56 -10.24
C GLN A 288 -12.57 -23.93 -8.92
N LEU A 289 -11.64 -24.58 -8.20
CA LEU A 289 -11.08 -24.08 -6.96
C LEU A 289 -10.31 -22.77 -7.19
N ALA A 290 -9.51 -22.66 -8.24
CA ALA A 290 -8.80 -21.44 -8.61
C ALA A 290 -9.75 -20.24 -8.82
N SER A 291 -10.88 -20.47 -9.49
CA SER A 291 -11.93 -19.46 -9.69
C SER A 291 -12.59 -19.05 -8.37
N ASN A 292 -12.88 -20.03 -7.50
CA ASN A 292 -13.45 -19.78 -6.18
C ASN A 292 -12.50 -18.96 -5.30
N ILE A 293 -11.21 -19.35 -5.23
CA ILE A 293 -10.17 -18.60 -4.51
C ILE A 293 -10.10 -17.16 -5.02
N LEU A 294 -10.15 -16.92 -6.33
CA LEU A 294 -10.11 -15.56 -6.87
C LEU A 294 -11.34 -14.72 -6.47
N ASN A 295 -12.52 -15.34 -6.38
CA ASN A 295 -13.72 -14.69 -5.86
C ASN A 295 -13.61 -14.40 -4.35
N ASP A 296 -13.03 -15.31 -3.58
CA ASP A 296 -12.80 -15.13 -2.15
C ASP A 296 -11.74 -14.07 -1.86
N VAL A 297 -10.70 -13.97 -2.69
CA VAL A 297 -9.73 -12.86 -2.68
C VAL A 297 -10.45 -11.52 -2.83
N LYS A 298 -11.48 -11.47 -3.68
CA LYS A 298 -12.28 -10.25 -3.90
C LYS A 298 -13.15 -9.90 -2.70
N SER A 299 -13.88 -10.84 -2.13
CA SER A 299 -14.68 -10.58 -0.93
C SER A 299 -13.77 -10.18 0.25
N THR A 300 -12.70 -10.93 0.47
CA THR A 300 -11.69 -10.73 1.52
C THR A 300 -11.02 -9.36 1.43
N ALA A 301 -10.53 -8.96 0.26
CA ALA A 301 -9.90 -7.65 0.08
C ALA A 301 -10.85 -6.48 0.39
N LEU A 302 -12.14 -6.63 0.05
CA LEU A 302 -13.15 -5.61 0.35
C LEU A 302 -13.51 -5.57 1.84
N GLU A 303 -13.54 -6.71 2.50
CA GLU A 303 -13.75 -6.81 3.95
C GLU A 303 -12.59 -6.18 4.73
N ILE A 304 -11.35 -6.52 4.38
CA ILE A 304 -10.14 -5.91 4.91
C ILE A 304 -10.15 -4.39 4.70
N ALA A 305 -10.53 -3.91 3.51
CA ALA A 305 -10.54 -2.48 3.20
C ALA A 305 -11.52 -1.70 4.10
N ARG A 306 -12.73 -2.26 4.30
CA ARG A 306 -13.74 -1.68 5.19
C ARG A 306 -13.25 -1.67 6.64
N GLN A 307 -12.62 -2.75 7.09
CA GLN A 307 -12.10 -2.85 8.45
C GLN A 307 -10.96 -1.85 8.69
N ILE A 308 -10.01 -1.72 7.76
CA ILE A 308 -8.92 -0.72 7.83
C ILE A 308 -9.50 0.69 7.89
N GLU A 309 -10.43 1.03 6.99
CA GLU A 309 -11.07 2.34 7.00
C GLU A 309 -11.75 2.63 8.36
N LYS A 310 -12.59 1.70 8.83
CA LYS A 310 -13.29 1.79 10.12
C LYS A 310 -12.32 2.01 11.28
N SER A 311 -11.26 1.21 11.39
CA SER A 311 -10.32 1.29 12.50
C SER A 311 -9.37 2.49 12.41
N SER A 312 -9.05 2.95 11.19
CA SER A 312 -8.19 4.13 11.00
C SER A 312 -8.87 5.45 11.42
N GLY A 313 -10.21 5.49 11.44
CA GLY A 313 -10.96 6.71 11.73
C GLY A 313 -10.81 7.81 10.65
N HIS A 314 -10.32 7.46 9.47
CA HIS A 314 -10.05 8.40 8.39
C HIS A 314 -10.79 8.03 7.11
N ALA A 315 -11.17 9.04 6.32
CA ALA A 315 -11.71 8.82 4.99
C ALA A 315 -10.63 8.21 4.07
N LEU A 316 -10.90 7.01 3.56
CA LEU A 316 -10.05 6.33 2.61
C LEU A 316 -10.80 6.17 1.28
N GLY A 317 -10.10 6.32 0.16
CA GLY A 317 -10.63 6.24 -1.20
C GLY A 317 -9.93 5.20 -2.07
N GLU A 318 -8.70 4.83 -1.73
CA GLU A 318 -7.95 3.78 -2.42
C GLU A 318 -7.01 3.05 -1.46
N MET A 319 -6.66 1.81 -1.78
CA MET A 319 -5.49 1.13 -1.23
C MET A 319 -5.12 -0.06 -2.11
N SER A 320 -3.83 -0.40 -2.13
CA SER A 320 -3.41 -1.72 -2.64
C SER A 320 -3.08 -2.65 -1.48
N MET A 321 -3.34 -3.94 -1.66
CA MET A 321 -3.03 -4.98 -0.68
C MET A 321 -2.19 -6.08 -1.32
N ASP A 322 -1.32 -6.66 -0.51
CA ASP A 322 -0.51 -7.81 -0.85
C ASP A 322 -1.10 -9.00 -0.08
N LEU A 323 -1.69 -9.95 -0.81
CA LEU A 323 -2.36 -11.14 -0.28
C LEU A 323 -1.62 -12.40 -0.74
N GLY A 324 -1.32 -13.29 0.19
CA GLY A 324 -0.78 -14.62 -0.09
C GLY A 324 -1.90 -15.65 -0.21
N ILE A 325 -1.68 -16.65 -1.06
CA ILE A 325 -2.48 -17.88 -1.09
C ILE A 325 -1.54 -19.00 -0.62
N ASP A 326 -1.92 -19.75 0.41
CA ASP A 326 -1.14 -20.91 0.86
C ASP A 326 -1.40 -22.14 -0.04
N GLN A 327 -0.75 -23.27 0.27
CA GLN A 327 -0.88 -24.51 -0.52
C GLN A 327 -2.28 -25.14 -0.45
N ASP A 328 -3.09 -24.78 0.54
CA ASP A 328 -4.45 -25.29 0.75
C ASP A 328 -5.53 -24.32 0.22
N GLY A 329 -5.13 -23.20 -0.38
CA GLY A 329 -6.02 -22.17 -0.90
C GLY A 329 -6.44 -21.12 0.14
N GLY A 330 -5.87 -21.16 1.35
CA GLY A 330 -6.09 -20.17 2.40
C GLY A 330 -5.53 -18.79 2.05
N ILE A 331 -6.29 -17.74 2.36
CA ILE A 331 -5.95 -16.34 2.03
C ILE A 331 -5.30 -15.66 3.22
N TRP A 332 -4.13 -15.05 3.00
CA TRP A 332 -3.34 -14.38 4.04
C TRP A 332 -3.03 -12.93 3.68
N PHE A 333 -3.25 -12.01 4.62
CA PHE A 333 -2.91 -10.61 4.49
C PHE A 333 -1.46 -10.32 4.90
N PHE A 334 -0.68 -9.70 4.00
CA PHE A 334 0.72 -9.34 4.28
C PHE A 334 0.96 -7.85 4.47
N GLU A 335 0.29 -7.02 3.67
CA GLU A 335 0.49 -5.58 3.69
C GLU A 335 -0.66 -4.84 2.99
N ALA A 336 -0.88 -3.59 3.39
CA ALA A 336 -1.66 -2.62 2.63
C ALA A 336 -0.86 -1.33 2.44
N ASN A 337 -1.12 -0.64 1.33
CA ASN A 337 -0.54 0.66 1.01
C ASN A 337 -1.66 1.66 0.70
N SER A 338 -1.72 2.75 1.48
CA SER A 338 -2.71 3.81 1.31
C SER A 338 -2.43 4.72 0.11
N LYS A 339 -1.21 4.69 -0.44
CA LYS A 339 -0.82 5.49 -1.61
C LYS A 339 -0.26 4.57 -2.69
N PRO A 340 -1.10 3.72 -3.30
CA PRO A 340 -0.64 2.69 -4.23
C PRO A 340 0.18 3.28 -5.36
N MET A 341 1.20 2.54 -5.79
CA MET A 341 1.94 2.86 -7.02
C MET A 341 1.07 2.57 -8.24
N LYS A 342 1.47 3.11 -9.39
CA LYS A 342 0.84 2.79 -10.67
C LYS A 342 0.90 1.28 -10.92
N PHE A 343 -0.22 0.72 -11.36
CA PHE A 343 -0.31 -0.63 -11.93
C PHE A 343 0.08 -0.55 -13.41
N ASP A 344 0.84 -1.54 -13.86
CA ASP A 344 1.38 -1.58 -15.22
C ASP A 344 0.39 -2.23 -16.20
N GLU A 345 -0.54 -3.04 -15.68
CA GLU A 345 -1.64 -3.68 -16.39
C GLU A 345 -2.60 -2.62 -16.98
N PRO A 346 -2.72 -2.49 -18.31
CA PRO A 346 -3.43 -1.38 -18.94
C PRO A 346 -4.91 -1.26 -18.52
N ALA A 347 -5.61 -2.39 -18.39
CA ALA A 347 -7.02 -2.41 -17.99
C ALA A 347 -7.21 -1.95 -16.54
N ILE A 348 -6.37 -2.43 -15.62
CA ILE A 348 -6.37 -2.00 -14.21
C ILE A 348 -6.04 -0.51 -14.15
N ARG A 349 -5.03 -0.06 -14.92
CA ARG A 349 -4.61 1.34 -14.97
C ARG A 349 -5.73 2.26 -15.43
N LYS A 350 -6.36 1.97 -16.57
CA LYS A 350 -7.47 2.78 -17.09
C LYS A 350 -8.58 2.91 -16.06
N ARG A 351 -9.07 1.77 -15.53
CA ARG A 351 -10.11 1.74 -14.51
C ARG A 351 -9.71 2.48 -13.23
N SER A 352 -8.44 2.41 -12.84
CA SER A 352 -7.94 3.07 -11.63
C SER A 352 -8.02 4.59 -11.69
N LEU A 353 -7.73 5.16 -12.86
CA LEU A 353 -7.81 6.60 -13.10
C LEU A 353 -9.26 7.08 -13.14
N GLU A 354 -10.13 6.32 -13.84
CA GLU A 354 -11.56 6.62 -13.92
C GLU A 354 -12.21 6.61 -12.54
N ARG A 355 -11.97 5.57 -11.73
CA ARG A 355 -12.54 5.45 -10.38
C ARG A 355 -12.04 6.53 -9.43
N LEU A 356 -10.78 6.92 -9.52
CA LEU A 356 -10.23 8.03 -8.73
C LEU A 356 -11.05 9.30 -8.98
N ILE A 357 -11.27 9.67 -10.24
CA ILE A 357 -12.03 10.87 -10.59
C ILE A 357 -13.50 10.73 -10.18
N GLN A 358 -14.13 9.57 -10.46
CA GLN A 358 -15.51 9.29 -10.05
C GLN A 358 -15.72 9.41 -8.54
N TYR A 359 -14.79 8.92 -7.73
CA TYR A 359 -14.86 9.06 -6.28
C TYR A 359 -14.66 10.52 -5.83
N CYS A 360 -13.75 11.27 -6.47
CA CYS A 360 -13.62 12.69 -6.21
C CYS A 360 -14.92 13.45 -6.53
N THR A 361 -15.61 13.10 -7.63
CA THR A 361 -16.93 13.63 -7.97
C THR A 361 -18.00 13.25 -6.95
N HIS A 362 -17.96 12.02 -6.43
CA HIS A 362 -18.86 11.59 -5.35
C HIS A 362 -18.69 12.45 -4.10
N LEU A 363 -17.45 12.62 -3.63
CA LEU A 363 -17.13 13.43 -2.45
C LEU A 363 -17.55 14.89 -2.62
N ALA A 364 -17.38 15.47 -3.81
CA ALA A 364 -17.76 16.86 -4.04
C ALA A 364 -19.28 17.10 -3.94
N LYS A 365 -20.11 16.09 -4.25
CA LYS A 365 -21.56 16.17 -4.10
C LYS A 365 -22.04 16.14 -2.65
N GLN A 366 -21.21 15.70 -1.71
CA GLN A 366 -21.55 15.68 -0.28
C GLN A 366 -21.37 17.04 0.39
N ASN A 367 -20.56 17.93 -0.20
CA ASN A 367 -20.24 19.26 0.33
C ASN A 367 -21.06 20.40 -0.31
N GLY A 368 -22.05 20.08 -1.15
CA GLY A 368 -22.76 21.06 -1.99
C GLY A 368 -24.27 20.99 -1.92
#